data_AF-A0A3C2D974-F1
#
_entry.id   AF-A0A3C2D974-F1
#
_cell.length_a   1.000
_cell.length_b   1.000
_cell.length_c   1.000
_cell.angle_alpha   90.00
_cell.angle_beta   90.00
_cell.angle_gamma   90.00
#
_symmetry.space_group_name_H-M   'P 1'
#
loop_
_entity.id
_entity.type
_entity.pdbx_description
1 polymer ?
#
loop_
_entity_poly.entity_id
_entity_poly.type
_entity_poly.pdbx_seq_one_letter_code
_entity_poly.pdbx_strand_id
1 'polypeptide(L)' 'MNYTIKIAENDKETGKLIKLIKELVGDNPFVSIYEEETGLSPEMEQELDRRYLHVLKNQQEGKSWDEVKAGLLH' A
#
# COMPACT_ATOMS: atom_id res chain seq x y z
N MET A 1 -3.68 21.92 15.86
CA MET A 1 -4.27 21.82 14.51
C MET A 1 -3.28 21.05 13.67
N ASN A 2 -3.66 19.89 13.14
CA ASN A 2 -2.78 19.05 12.34
C ASN A 2 -3.16 19.22 10.88
N TYR A 3 -2.16 19.45 10.03
CA TYR A 3 -2.36 19.62 8.59
C TYR A 3 -1.76 18.43 7.88
N THR A 4 -2.60 17.66 7.18
CA THR A 4 -2.17 16.51 6.38
C THR A 4 -2.19 16.91 4.91
N ILE A 5 -1.04 16.79 4.25
CA ILE A 5 -0.90 17.04 2.82
C ILE A 5 -0.77 15.69 2.14
N LYS A 6 -1.77 15.33 1.32
CA LYS A 6 -1.78 14.09 0.52
C LYS A 6 -1.36 14.44 -0.90
N ILE A 7 -0.34 13.76 -1.44
CA ILE A 7 0.13 13.98 -2.80
C ILE A 7 0.01 12.66 -3.57
N ALA A 8 -0.79 12.68 -4.64
CA ALA A 8 -1.24 11.47 -5.33
C ALA A 8 -0.33 11.02 -6.48
N GLU A 9 0.60 11.86 -6.94
CA GLU A 9 1.44 11.58 -8.11
C GLU A 9 2.92 11.82 -7.83
N ASN A 10 3.75 10.84 -8.16
CA ASN A 10 5.20 10.87 -7.93
C ASN A 10 5.93 11.36 -9.19
N ASP A 11 5.66 12.59 -9.61
CA ASP A 11 6.39 13.25 -10.70
C ASP A 11 7.60 14.04 -10.17
N LYS A 12 8.49 14.48 -11.08
CA LYS A 12 9.69 15.25 -10.71
C LYS A 12 9.38 16.60 -10.06
N GLU A 13 8.18 17.14 -10.26
CA GLU A 13 7.76 18.43 -9.70
C GLU A 13 7.21 18.28 -8.29
N THR A 14 6.47 17.20 -8.02
CA THR A 14 6.04 16.75 -6.69
C THR A 14 7.23 16.58 -5.77
N GLY A 15 8.32 15.94 -6.23
CA GLY A 15 9.53 15.80 -5.41
C GLY A 15 10.16 17.13 -5.00
N LYS A 16 10.13 18.15 -5.89
CA LYS A 16 10.59 19.50 -5.56
C LYS A 16 9.65 20.20 -4.59
N LEU A 17 8.33 20.03 -4.74
CA LEU A 17 7.32 20.60 -3.87
C LEU A 17 7.42 20.02 -2.45
N ILE A 18 7.58 18.71 -2.32
CA ILE A 18 7.80 18.03 -1.04
C ILE A 18 9.05 18.57 -0.36
N LYS A 19 10.14 18.73 -1.12
CA LYS A 19 11.39 19.28 -0.58
C LYS A 19 11.21 20.72 -0.08
N LEU A 20 10.52 21.57 -0.86
CA LEU A 20 10.21 22.94 -0.47
C LEU A 20 9.36 23.00 0.81
N ILE A 21 8.34 22.13 0.91
CA ILE A 21 7.49 22.02 2.10
C ILE A 21 8.31 21.54 3.30
N LYS A 22 9.16 20.53 3.14
CA LYS A 22 10.07 20.03 4.20
C LYS A 22 11.03 21.14 4.67
N GLU A 23 11.58 21.95 3.77
CA GLU A 23 12.46 23.07 4.12
C GLU A 23 11.73 24.21 4.84
N LEU A 24 10.49 24.53 4.44
CA LEU A 24 9.67 25.57 5.09
C LEU A 24 9.19 25.16 6.48
N VAL A 25 8.84 23.89 6.64
CA VAL A 25 8.24 23.36 7.86
C VAL A 25 9.30 22.93 8.87
N GLY A 26 10.46 22.45 8.41
CA GLY A 26 11.50 21.89 9.28
C GLY A 26 11.01 20.66 10.07
N ASP A 27 11.55 20.45 11.27
CA ASP A 27 11.17 19.35 12.17
C ASP A 27 9.90 19.62 12.98
N ASN A 28 8.98 20.41 12.43
CA ASN A 28 7.82 20.88 13.18
C ASN A 28 6.80 19.74 13.35
N PRO A 29 6.47 19.33 14.59
CA PRO A 29 5.70 18.11 14.86
C PRO A 29 4.24 18.15 14.39
N PHE A 30 3.74 19.30 13.91
CA PHE A 30 2.36 19.46 13.44
C PHE A 30 2.14 19.08 11.96
N VAL A 31 3.20 18.77 11.23
CA VAL A 31 3.13 18.41 9.80
C VAL A 31 3.67 16.99 9.61
N SER A 32 2.87 16.15 8.98
CA SER A 32 3.26 14.79 8.60
C SER A 32 3.06 14.65 7.09
N ILE A 33 4.15 14.38 6.38
CA ILE A 33 4.14 14.16 4.94
C ILE A 33 4.12 12.66 4.71
N TYR A 34 3.06 12.17 4.06
CA TYR A 34 2.93 10.77 3.65
C TYR A 34 3.15 10.72 2.14
N GLU A 35 4.23 10.10 1.73
CA GLU A 35 4.48 9.76 0.34
C GLU A 35 3.73 8.44 0.08
N GLU A 36 2.68 8.47 -0.76
CA GLU A 36 2.06 7.22 -1.21
C GLU A 36 3.03 6.56 -2.19
N GLU A 37 3.74 5.52 -1.74
CA GLU A 37 4.40 4.59 -2.66
C GLU A 37 3.32 3.93 -3.50
N THR A 38 3.12 4.45 -4.71
CA THR A 38 2.22 3.85 -5.69
C THR A 38 2.90 2.63 -6.29
N GLY A 39 2.58 1.44 -5.78
CA GLY A 39 3.10 0.18 -6.29
C GLY A 39 3.22 -0.88 -5.19
N LEU A 40 3.38 -2.13 -5.60
CA LEU A 40 3.81 -3.19 -4.70
C LEU A 40 5.34 -3.15 -4.62
N SER A 41 5.91 -3.43 -3.45
CA SER A 41 7.36 -3.65 -3.39
C SER A 41 7.71 -4.92 -4.20
N PRO A 42 8.95 -5.05 -4.72
CA PRO A 42 9.38 -6.25 -5.44
C PRO A 42 9.15 -7.55 -4.63
N GLU A 43 9.33 -7.49 -3.32
CA GLU A 43 9.08 -8.62 -2.41
C GLU A 43 7.58 -8.94 -2.31
N MET A 44 6.71 -7.93 -2.32
CA MET A 44 5.26 -8.12 -2.32
C MET A 44 4.77 -8.72 -3.64
N GLU A 45 5.33 -8.30 -4.78
CA GLU A 45 5.04 -8.89 -6.09
C GLU A 45 5.47 -10.36 -6.14
N GLN A 46 6.69 -10.68 -5.69
CA GLN A 46 7.18 -12.07 -5.63
C GLN A 46 6.31 -12.96 -4.74
N GLU A 47 5.87 -12.44 -3.59
CA GLU A 47 5.00 -13.17 -2.69
C GLU A 47 3.63 -13.44 -3.32
N LEU A 48 3.07 -12.47 -4.04
CA LEU A 48 1.81 -12.65 -4.77
C LEU A 48 1.93 -13.69 -5.87
N ASP A 49 3.00 -13.65 -6.67
CA ASP A 49 3.28 -14.66 -7.69
C ASP A 49 3.41 -16.05 -7.08
N ARG A 50 4.13 -16.18 -5.95
CA ARG A 50 4.26 -17.44 -5.23
C ARG A 50 2.90 -17.99 -4.78
N ARG A 51 2.05 -17.15 -4.20
CA ARG A 51 0.70 -17.53 -3.75
C ARG A 51 -0.18 -17.94 -4.93
N TYR A 52 -0.13 -17.19 -6.01
CA TYR A 52 -0.87 -17.50 -7.22
C TYR A 52 -0.48 -18.87 -7.79
N LEU A 53 0.83 -19.12 -7.94
CA LEU A 53 1.34 -20.42 -8.40
C LEU A 53 0.99 -21.56 -7.45
N HIS A 54 0.99 -21.32 -6.14
CA HIS A 54 0.57 -22.30 -5.14
C HIS A 54 -0.90 -22.68 -5.33
N VAL A 55 -1.79 -21.70 -5.46
CA VAL A 55 -3.24 -21.94 -5.68
C VAL A 55 -3.49 -22.67 -7.00
N LEU A 56 -2.77 -22.31 -8.06
CA LEU A 56 -2.88 -23.01 -9.35
C LEU A 56 -2.45 -24.48 -9.28
N LYS A 57 -1.41 -24.79 -8.50
CA LYS A 57 -0.92 -26.17 -8.33
C LYS A 57 -1.78 -26.98 -7.36
N ASN A 58 -2.38 -26.32 -6.37
CA ASN A 58 -3.10 -26.94 -5.27
C ASN A 58 -4.59 -26.57 -5.27
N GLN A 59 -5.23 -26.60 -6.45
CA GLN A 59 -6.63 -26.16 -6.61
C GLN A 59 -7.63 -26.92 -5.71
N GLN A 60 -7.32 -28.17 -5.35
CA GLN A 60 -8.18 -29.00 -4.50
C GLN A 60 -7.99 -28.76 -2.99
N GLU A 61 -6.97 -28.01 -2.58
CA GLU A 61 -6.74 -27.65 -1.18
C GLU A 61 -7.59 -26.44 -0.75
N GLY A 62 -8.09 -25.67 -1.72
CA GLY A 62 -8.95 -24.52 -1.47
C GLY A 62 -10.36 -24.94 -1.10
N LYS A 63 -10.91 -24.33 -0.05
CA LYS A 63 -12.36 -24.36 0.20
C LYS A 63 -13.05 -23.47 -0.81
N SER A 64 -14.25 -23.86 -1.21
CA SER A 64 -15.12 -23.00 -1.99
C SER A 64 -15.51 -21.76 -1.18
N TRP A 65 -15.84 -20.66 -1.88
CA TRP A 65 -16.27 -19.43 -1.21
C TRP A 65 -17.53 -19.63 -0.37
N ASP A 66 -18.42 -20.52 -0.81
CA ASP A 66 -19.64 -20.86 -0.08
C ASP A 66 -19.34 -21.53 1.28
N GLU A 67 -18.35 -22.44 1.32
CA GLU A 67 -17.88 -23.07 2.56
C GLU A 67 -17.23 -22.07 3.52
N VAL A 68 -16.44 -21.13 2.99
CA VAL A 68 -15.82 -20.06 3.79
C VAL A 68 -16.89 -19.14 4.38
N LYS A 69 -17.88 -18.76 3.57
CA LYS A 69 -18.97 -17.87 3.98
C LYS A 69 -19.84 -18.50 5.06
N ALA A 70 -20.13 -19.80 4.96
CA ALA A 70 -20.85 -20.52 5.99
C ALA A 70 -20.13 -20.45 7.36
N GLY A 71 -18.80 -20.54 7.39
CA GLY A 71 -18.02 -20.43 8.62
C GLY A 71 -17.92 -19.03 9.23
N LEU A 72 -18.20 -17.96 8.46
CA LEU A 72 -18.18 -16.57 8.95
C LEU A 72 -19.54 -16.10 9.51
N LEU A 73 -20.61 -16.84 9.21
CA LEU A 73 -21.98 -16.53 9.63
C LEU A 73 -22.40 -17.31 10.89
N HIS A 74 -21.46 -17.99 11.55
CA HIS A 74 -21.66 -18.73 12.80
C HIS A 74 -21.00 -18.03 13.99
#